data_AF-A0A845BE52-F1
#
_entry.id   AF-A0A845BE52-F1
#
_cell.length_a   1.000
_cell.length_b   1.000
_cell.length_c   1.000
_cell.angle_alpha   90.00
_cell.angle_beta   90.00
_cell.angle_gamma   90.00
#
_symmetry.space_group_name_H-M   'P 1'
#
loop_
_entity.id
_entity.type
_entity.pdbx_description
1 polymer ?
#
loop_
_entity_poly.entity_id
_entity_poly.type
_entity_poly.pdbx_seq_one_letter_code
_entity_poly.pdbx_strand_id
1 'polypeptide(L)'
;MSLTERGAGVDDAGIARLTDAYFNRTREIVGRYGDARVTYAVFMRRPVVSAPRLVTDWLERVAAERGTRFEVELMHPEGEWIGAGDPILYLSGSMEQLVNLETIYLQKLGPACVAAHNAYQMCVELPEAAFLAMEARHCAGAEMEEMMAYAAAVGSAAARREGAKGFIGNATDATAHWFGNRHGFGTMPHALIGYARSTVRAAEMFHETYPDEPLTVLVDYFGREVTDSLAVCQRFPELAASGRLSVRLDTHGGRFLEGLDPAASYGALERHAPGAIRRYRSETELRHLVGTGVSAAAIWRMREALDEAGFPKVRIIASSGFGVSKCRVMREARAPIDVVGTGSFIPDSWSETYATADIVAYDGVARVKVGREFLLHKNGARKKVSAA
;
A
#
# COMPACT_ATOMS: atom_id res chain seq x y z
N MET A 1 0.87 -26.49 -1.23
CA MET A 1 1.66 -25.76 -2.23
C MET A 1 0.89 -25.73 -3.52
N SER A 2 0.50 -24.54 -3.94
CA SER A 2 -0.35 -24.29 -5.12
C SER A 2 0.49 -24.35 -6.40
N LEU A 3 -0.14 -24.66 -7.53
CA LEU A 3 0.48 -24.66 -8.87
C LEU A 3 1.11 -23.31 -9.29
N THR A 4 0.92 -22.25 -8.50
CA THR A 4 1.61 -20.96 -8.62
C THR A 4 3.04 -20.94 -8.05
N GLU A 5 3.43 -21.92 -7.24
CA GLU A 5 4.80 -22.01 -6.66
C GLU A 5 5.81 -22.72 -7.60
N ARG A 6 5.36 -23.26 -8.74
CA ARG A 6 6.27 -23.78 -9.78
C ARG A 6 6.75 -22.65 -10.69
N GLY A 7 7.76 -21.92 -10.20
CA GLY A 7 8.88 -21.41 -10.98
C GLY A 7 8.62 -20.80 -12.36
N ALA A 8 7.68 -19.88 -12.52
CA ALA A 8 7.72 -19.00 -13.69
C ALA A 8 8.83 -17.94 -13.49
N GLY A 9 10.00 -18.14 -14.12
CA GLY A 9 11.00 -17.07 -14.28
C GLY A 9 12.23 -17.10 -13.36
N VAL A 10 12.59 -18.25 -12.79
CA VAL A 10 13.90 -18.44 -12.12
C VAL A 10 14.88 -19.27 -12.95
N ASP A 11 14.39 -20.04 -13.92
CA ASP A 11 15.22 -20.75 -14.88
C ASP A 11 15.84 -19.77 -15.91
N ASP A 12 16.99 -20.14 -16.46
CA ASP A 12 17.74 -19.26 -17.37
C ASP A 12 16.97 -18.88 -18.64
N ALA A 13 16.14 -19.79 -19.18
CA ALA A 13 15.33 -19.49 -20.35
C ALA A 13 14.19 -18.52 -20.01
N GLY A 14 13.58 -18.66 -18.83
CA GLY A 14 12.58 -17.74 -18.28
C GLY A 14 13.16 -16.34 -18.08
N ILE A 15 14.31 -16.24 -17.41
CA ILE A 15 15.02 -14.97 -17.17
C ILE A 15 15.37 -14.30 -18.49
N ALA A 16 15.96 -15.03 -19.44
CA ALA A 16 16.39 -14.47 -20.71
C ALA A 16 15.22 -13.85 -21.52
N ARG A 17 14.00 -14.38 -21.40
CA ARG A 17 12.81 -13.82 -22.08
C ARG A 17 12.28 -12.53 -21.44
N LEU A 18 12.54 -12.31 -20.16
CA LEU A 18 12.02 -11.17 -19.39
C LEU A 18 13.05 -10.04 -19.20
N THR A 19 14.32 -10.32 -19.50
CA THR A 19 15.42 -9.38 -19.38
C THR A 19 15.63 -8.58 -20.66
N ASP A 20 16.01 -7.31 -20.52
CA ASP A 20 16.37 -6.48 -21.66
C ASP A 20 17.49 -7.12 -22.50
N ALA A 21 17.29 -7.16 -23.82
CA ALA A 21 18.12 -7.97 -24.73
C ALA A 21 19.63 -7.67 -24.64
N TYR A 22 20.00 -6.44 -24.27
CA TYR A 22 21.42 -6.07 -24.16
C TYR A 22 22.11 -6.76 -22.98
N PHE A 23 21.42 -7.05 -21.87
CA PHE A 23 22.03 -7.78 -20.76
C PHE A 23 22.28 -9.25 -21.09
N ASN A 24 21.39 -9.88 -21.86
CA ASN A 24 21.63 -11.24 -22.37
C ASN A 24 22.86 -11.28 -23.28
N ARG A 25 22.99 -10.32 -24.19
CA ARG A 25 24.20 -10.18 -25.03
C ARG A 25 25.44 -9.93 -24.19
N THR A 26 25.36 -9.11 -23.14
CA THR A 26 26.48 -8.87 -22.23
C THR A 26 26.89 -10.14 -21.50
N ARG A 27 25.95 -10.97 -21.03
CA ARG A 27 26.27 -12.28 -20.44
C ARG A 27 27.08 -13.15 -21.41
N GLU A 28 26.64 -13.27 -22.66
CA GLU A 28 27.38 -14.02 -23.69
C GLU A 28 28.77 -13.45 -23.96
N ILE A 29 28.92 -12.12 -23.99
CA ILE A 29 30.21 -11.44 -24.18
C ILE A 29 31.14 -11.77 -23.01
N VAL A 30 30.67 -11.62 -21.77
CA VAL A 30 31.47 -11.92 -20.57
C VAL A 30 31.92 -13.38 -20.56
N GLY A 31 31.02 -14.33 -20.86
CA GLY A 31 31.36 -15.76 -20.95
C GLY A 31 32.42 -16.08 -22.01
N ARG A 32 32.57 -15.25 -23.07
CA ARG A 32 33.60 -15.43 -24.11
C ARG A 32 34.92 -14.73 -23.81
N TYR A 33 34.87 -13.56 -23.20
CA TYR A 33 36.05 -12.70 -22.99
C TYR A 33 36.65 -12.79 -21.59
N GLY A 34 36.00 -13.53 -20.69
CA GLY A 34 36.44 -13.75 -19.32
C GLY A 34 35.49 -13.10 -18.33
N ASP A 35 35.16 -13.86 -17.29
CA ASP A 35 34.32 -13.40 -16.20
C ASP A 35 35.10 -12.51 -15.22
N ALA A 36 34.37 -11.67 -14.50
CA ALA A 36 34.91 -10.83 -13.44
C ALA A 36 33.96 -10.87 -12.24
N ARG A 37 34.50 -10.78 -11.03
CA ARG A 37 33.66 -10.58 -9.85
C ARG A 37 33.26 -9.12 -9.76
N VAL A 38 31.96 -8.84 -9.80
CA VAL A 38 31.42 -7.47 -9.76
C VAL A 38 30.68 -7.21 -8.45
N THR A 39 30.57 -5.94 -8.08
CA THR A 39 29.69 -5.45 -7.01
C THR A 39 28.77 -4.38 -7.56
N TYR A 40 27.46 -4.64 -7.55
CA TYR A 40 26.42 -3.67 -7.84
C TYR A 40 26.03 -2.91 -6.57
N ALA A 41 25.83 -1.61 -6.69
CA ALA A 41 25.07 -0.82 -5.72
C ALA A 41 23.64 -0.66 -6.25
N VAL A 42 22.63 -1.10 -5.48
CA VAL A 42 21.22 -1.03 -5.89
C VAL A 42 20.48 -0.04 -5.00
N PHE A 43 19.85 0.97 -5.60
CA PHE A 43 19.29 2.12 -4.88
C PHE A 43 18.07 2.73 -5.57
N MET A 44 17.37 3.60 -4.85
CA MET A 44 16.28 4.42 -5.38
C MET A 44 16.73 5.86 -5.59
N ARG A 45 16.20 6.54 -6.61
CA ARG A 45 16.52 7.95 -6.91
C ARG A 45 15.65 8.95 -6.17
N ARG A 46 14.84 8.47 -5.22
CA ARG A 46 13.95 9.24 -4.36
C ARG A 46 13.90 8.61 -2.96
N PRO A 47 13.44 9.33 -1.93
CA PRO A 47 13.17 8.72 -0.64
C PRO A 47 12.06 7.66 -0.73
N VAL A 48 12.26 6.53 -0.06
CA VAL A 48 11.32 5.39 -0.01
C VAL A 48 11.45 4.66 1.34
N VAL A 49 10.56 3.70 1.59
CA VAL A 49 10.75 2.69 2.64
C VAL A 49 11.41 1.46 2.01
N SER A 50 12.46 0.92 2.63
CA SER A 50 13.17 -0.27 2.16
C SER A 50 12.24 -1.49 2.19
N ALA A 51 12.08 -2.16 1.04
CA ALA A 51 11.28 -3.39 0.90
C ALA A 51 12.00 -4.44 0.03
N PRO A 52 13.14 -5.00 0.50
CA PRO A 52 14.04 -5.79 -0.33
C PRO A 52 13.69 -7.28 -0.39
N ARG A 53 12.77 -7.80 0.43
CA ARG A 53 12.59 -9.25 0.59
C ARG A 53 12.25 -9.98 -0.70
N LEU A 54 11.35 -9.43 -1.53
CA LEU A 54 11.00 -10.06 -2.80
C LEU A 54 12.21 -10.17 -3.74
N VAL A 55 13.13 -9.20 -3.69
CA VAL A 55 14.34 -9.23 -4.52
C VAL A 55 15.38 -10.19 -3.95
N THR A 56 15.58 -10.24 -2.63
CA THR A 56 16.53 -11.16 -2.00
C THR A 56 16.09 -12.62 -2.14
N ASP A 57 14.82 -12.92 -1.88
CA ASP A 57 14.28 -14.27 -2.00
C ASP A 57 14.31 -14.76 -3.46
N TRP A 58 14.14 -13.86 -4.43
CA TRP A 58 14.29 -14.19 -5.85
C TRP A 58 15.74 -14.45 -6.23
N LEU A 59 16.68 -13.59 -5.81
CA LEU A 59 18.12 -13.77 -6.06
C LEU A 59 18.65 -15.07 -5.45
N GLU A 60 18.21 -15.43 -4.25
CA GLU A 60 18.57 -16.70 -3.60
C GLU A 60 18.10 -17.92 -4.39
N ARG A 61 16.86 -17.90 -4.89
CA ARG A 61 16.32 -18.98 -5.75
C ARG A 61 17.09 -19.10 -7.07
N VAL A 62 17.40 -17.97 -7.70
CA VAL A 62 18.20 -17.96 -8.93
C VAL A 62 19.63 -18.46 -8.68
N ALA A 63 20.25 -18.09 -7.56
CA ALA A 63 21.56 -18.59 -7.19
C ALA A 63 21.56 -20.12 -7.01
N ALA A 64 20.54 -20.66 -6.33
CA ALA A 64 20.35 -22.10 -6.17
C ALA A 64 20.16 -22.81 -7.52
N GLU A 65 19.30 -22.30 -8.40
CA GLU A 65 19.06 -22.86 -9.73
C GLU A 65 20.34 -22.88 -10.59
N ARG A 66 21.15 -21.83 -10.49
CA ARG A 66 22.43 -21.70 -11.21
C ARG A 66 23.60 -22.45 -10.54
N GLY A 67 23.40 -23.07 -9.38
CA GLY A 67 24.48 -23.69 -8.62
C GLY A 67 25.59 -22.72 -8.21
N THR A 68 25.25 -21.46 -7.95
CA THR A 68 26.18 -20.39 -7.60
C THR A 68 25.80 -19.73 -6.27
N ARG A 69 26.59 -18.72 -5.86
CA ARG A 69 26.29 -17.90 -4.68
C ARG A 69 26.43 -16.42 -5.04
N PHE A 70 25.40 -15.66 -4.72
CA PHE A 70 25.47 -14.21 -4.70
C PHE A 70 25.65 -13.73 -3.27
N GLU A 71 26.49 -12.71 -3.09
CA GLU A 71 26.64 -12.02 -1.81
C GLU A 71 25.73 -10.80 -1.83
N VAL A 72 24.78 -10.77 -0.90
CA VAL A 72 23.87 -9.63 -0.71
C VAL A 72 24.21 -8.96 0.62
N GLU A 73 24.79 -7.77 0.57
CA GLU A 73 25.01 -6.91 1.73
C GLU A 73 23.82 -5.94 1.83
N LEU A 74 22.84 -6.24 2.68
CA LEU A 74 21.72 -5.34 2.97
C LEU A 74 22.20 -4.18 3.85
N MET A 75 22.10 -2.97 3.33
CA MET A 75 22.47 -1.75 4.05
C MET A 75 21.33 -1.23 4.93
N HIS A 76 20.09 -1.45 4.47
CA HIS A 76 18.88 -0.99 5.12
C HIS A 76 17.88 -2.14 5.25
N PRO A 77 17.60 -2.62 6.49
CA PRO A 77 16.57 -3.62 6.70
C PRO A 77 15.19 -3.16 6.21
N GLU A 78 14.32 -4.15 6.01
CA GLU A 78 12.93 -3.93 5.62
C GLU A 78 12.20 -2.98 6.58
N GLY A 79 11.51 -1.98 6.01
CA GLY A 79 10.77 -0.96 6.75
C GLY A 79 11.60 0.23 7.23
N GLU A 80 12.89 0.33 6.92
CA GLU A 80 13.68 1.54 7.19
C GLU A 80 13.41 2.62 6.13
N TRP A 81 13.36 3.88 6.55
CA TRP A 81 13.27 5.01 5.64
C TRP A 81 14.65 5.33 5.06
N ILE A 82 14.76 5.41 3.73
CA ILE A 82 16.02 5.65 3.04
C ILE A 82 15.99 6.94 2.22
N GLY A 83 17.16 7.58 2.10
CA GLY A 83 17.34 8.76 1.26
C GLY A 83 17.48 8.41 -0.23
N ALA A 84 17.30 9.42 -1.08
CA ALA A 84 17.59 9.29 -2.51
C ALA A 84 19.09 9.04 -2.74
N GLY A 85 19.42 8.08 -3.59
CA GLY A 85 20.81 7.72 -3.91
C GLY A 85 21.50 6.90 -2.82
N ASP A 86 20.78 6.50 -1.77
CA ASP A 86 21.31 5.65 -0.71
C ASP A 86 21.16 4.17 -1.11
N PRO A 87 22.26 3.39 -1.21
CA PRO A 87 22.20 1.97 -1.54
C PRO A 87 21.36 1.17 -0.53
N ILE A 88 20.31 0.50 -1.02
CA ILE A 88 19.51 -0.45 -0.22
C ILE A 88 20.33 -1.72 0.04
N LEU A 89 20.99 -2.20 -1.01
CA LEU A 89 21.83 -3.37 -0.96
C LEU A 89 23.02 -3.25 -1.92
N TYR A 90 24.10 -3.94 -1.57
CA TYR A 90 25.15 -4.29 -2.52
C TYR A 90 25.01 -5.75 -2.90
N LEU A 91 25.14 -6.04 -4.20
CA LEU A 91 25.02 -7.37 -4.78
C LEU A 91 26.33 -7.74 -5.47
N SER A 92 27.01 -8.78 -4.98
CA SER A 92 28.31 -9.21 -5.49
C SER A 92 28.31 -10.66 -5.99
N GLY A 93 29.07 -10.92 -7.04
CA GLY A 93 29.17 -12.24 -7.66
C GLY A 93 29.83 -12.22 -9.03
N SER A 94 29.78 -13.35 -9.73
CA SER A 94 30.18 -13.45 -11.14
C SER A 94 29.36 -12.49 -12.00
N MET A 95 30.01 -11.71 -12.86
CA MET A 95 29.34 -10.79 -13.78
C MET A 95 28.48 -11.56 -14.77
N GLU A 96 28.99 -12.66 -15.31
CA GLU A 96 28.21 -13.53 -16.20
C GLU A 96 26.92 -14.00 -15.51
N GLN A 97 26.98 -14.35 -14.23
CA GLN A 97 25.86 -14.88 -13.45
C GLN A 97 24.95 -13.79 -12.86
N LEU A 98 25.29 -12.50 -12.97
CA LEU A 98 24.47 -11.41 -12.41
C LEU A 98 23.86 -10.50 -13.48
N VAL A 99 24.58 -10.28 -14.58
CA VAL A 99 24.27 -9.17 -15.50
C VAL A 99 22.87 -9.27 -16.11
N ASN A 100 22.39 -10.48 -16.41
CA ASN A 100 21.07 -10.68 -17.00
C ASN A 100 19.92 -10.73 -15.98
N LEU A 101 20.19 -10.48 -14.70
CA LEU A 101 19.17 -10.43 -13.65
C LEU A 101 18.62 -9.02 -13.41
N GLU A 102 19.31 -8.00 -13.92
CA GLU A 102 19.09 -6.58 -13.58
C GLU A 102 17.68 -6.09 -13.84
N THR A 103 17.14 -6.33 -15.05
CA THR A 103 15.77 -5.94 -15.39
C THR A 103 14.76 -6.45 -14.36
N ILE A 104 14.85 -7.72 -13.97
CA ILE A 104 13.86 -8.39 -13.13
C ILE A 104 14.01 -7.98 -11.67
N TYR A 105 15.23 -7.93 -11.14
CA TYR A 105 15.43 -7.61 -9.73
C TYR A 105 15.07 -6.15 -9.44
N LEU A 106 15.30 -5.23 -10.39
CA LEU A 106 14.89 -3.82 -10.25
C LEU A 106 13.37 -3.68 -10.29
N GLN A 107 12.68 -4.44 -11.14
CA GLN A 107 11.21 -4.49 -11.19
C GLN A 107 10.59 -5.00 -9.88
N LYS A 108 11.27 -5.92 -9.17
CA LYS A 108 10.79 -6.45 -7.89
C LYS A 108 11.05 -5.51 -6.71
N LEU A 109 12.07 -4.67 -6.79
CA LEU A 109 12.47 -3.78 -5.70
C LEU A 109 11.75 -2.43 -5.75
N GLY A 110 11.83 -1.75 -6.89
CA GLY A 110 11.48 -0.34 -6.99
C GLY A 110 10.01 -0.01 -6.68
N PRO A 111 9.04 -0.68 -7.32
CA PRO A 111 7.62 -0.47 -7.05
C PRO A 111 7.24 -0.86 -5.62
N ALA A 112 7.82 -1.95 -5.08
CA ALA A 112 7.60 -2.38 -3.70
C ALA A 112 8.04 -1.30 -2.70
N CYS A 113 9.22 -0.71 -2.88
CA CYS A 113 9.72 0.36 -2.02
C CYS A 113 8.85 1.63 -2.06
N VAL A 114 8.38 2.04 -3.24
CA VAL A 114 7.50 3.21 -3.38
C VAL A 114 6.13 2.95 -2.76
N ALA A 115 5.53 1.79 -3.04
CA ALA A 115 4.24 1.41 -2.46
C ALA A 115 4.31 1.29 -0.93
N ALA A 116 5.41 0.74 -0.39
CA ALA A 116 5.65 0.67 1.05
C ALA A 116 5.76 2.06 1.67
N HIS A 117 6.42 3.00 0.98
CA HIS A 117 6.49 4.38 1.42
C HIS A 117 5.12 5.07 1.44
N ASN A 118 4.30 4.86 0.41
CA ASN A 118 2.95 5.42 0.34
C ASN A 118 2.05 4.84 1.46
N ALA A 119 2.08 3.53 1.65
CA ALA A 119 1.33 2.86 2.72
C ALA A 119 1.76 3.35 4.12
N TYR A 120 3.08 3.49 4.34
CA TYR A 120 3.64 4.09 5.55
C TYR A 120 3.11 5.52 5.78
N GLN A 121 3.23 6.39 4.78
CA GLN A 121 2.76 7.78 4.86
C GLN A 121 1.26 7.86 5.16
N MET A 122 0.44 7.05 4.51
CA MET A 122 -1.00 6.98 4.78
C MET A 122 -1.30 6.62 6.25
N CYS A 123 -0.59 5.62 6.78
CA CYS A 123 -0.77 5.16 8.15
C CYS A 123 -0.32 6.22 9.18
N VAL A 124 0.82 6.88 8.94
CA VAL A 124 1.32 7.94 9.84
C VAL A 124 0.44 9.20 9.76
N GLU A 125 -0.13 9.50 8.59
CA GLU A 125 -1.05 10.62 8.43
C GLU A 125 -2.44 10.38 9.04
N LEU A 126 -2.83 9.14 9.32
CA LEU A 126 -4.08 8.81 10.01
C LEU A 126 -3.87 7.65 11.00
N PRO A 127 -3.11 7.88 12.09
CA PRO A 127 -2.59 6.80 12.94
C PRO A 127 -3.67 6.05 13.72
N GLU A 128 -4.80 6.73 13.97
CA GLU A 128 -5.92 6.20 14.74
C GLU A 128 -6.82 5.25 13.93
N ALA A 129 -6.76 5.28 12.60
CA ALA A 129 -7.54 4.39 11.75
C ALA A 129 -6.73 3.13 11.41
N ALA A 130 -7.40 1.99 11.39
CA ALA A 130 -6.82 0.80 10.77
C ALA A 130 -7.02 0.83 9.25
N PHE A 131 -6.19 0.11 8.50
CA PHE A 131 -6.28 0.06 7.05
C PHE A 131 -6.54 -1.37 6.54
N LEU A 132 -7.30 -1.49 5.46
CA LEU A 132 -7.46 -2.71 4.68
C LEU A 132 -6.96 -2.47 3.25
N ALA A 133 -6.06 -3.33 2.80
CA ALA A 133 -5.51 -3.31 1.45
C ALA A 133 -6.58 -3.79 0.44
N MET A 134 -7.01 -2.90 -0.46
CA MET A 134 -8.05 -3.15 -1.47
C MET A 134 -7.56 -2.83 -2.89
N GLU A 135 -6.30 -3.14 -3.14
CA GLU A 135 -5.53 -2.84 -4.34
C GLU A 135 -5.71 -3.86 -5.46
N ALA A 136 -6.07 -5.11 -5.14
CA ALA A 136 -6.05 -6.25 -6.07
C ALA A 136 -6.71 -5.96 -7.43
N ARG A 137 -7.89 -5.31 -7.44
CA ARG A 137 -8.61 -4.96 -8.68
C ARG A 137 -7.94 -3.87 -9.54
N HIS A 138 -6.97 -3.15 -8.99
CA HIS A 138 -6.19 -2.11 -9.67
C HIS A 138 -4.81 -2.63 -10.11
N CYS A 139 -4.44 -3.84 -9.70
CA CYS A 139 -3.20 -4.49 -10.13
C CYS A 139 -3.36 -5.06 -11.54
N ALA A 140 -2.29 -5.00 -12.34
CA ALA A 140 -2.27 -5.54 -13.70
C ALA A 140 -2.25 -7.09 -13.75
N GLY A 141 -2.11 -7.75 -12.60
CA GLY A 141 -2.11 -9.20 -12.47
C GLY A 141 -1.64 -9.63 -11.08
N ALA A 142 -1.67 -10.94 -10.83
CA ALA A 142 -1.37 -11.53 -9.52
C ALA A 142 0.05 -11.22 -9.01
N GLU A 143 1.05 -11.10 -9.89
CA GLU A 143 2.41 -10.72 -9.47
C GLU A 143 2.47 -9.29 -8.92
N MET A 144 1.75 -8.37 -9.55
CA MET A 144 1.64 -7.00 -9.03
C MET A 144 0.83 -6.99 -7.73
N GLU A 145 -0.25 -7.76 -7.62
CA GLU A 145 -1.02 -7.88 -6.37
C GLU A 145 -0.14 -8.37 -5.22
N GLU A 146 0.62 -9.44 -5.42
CA GLU A 146 1.57 -9.98 -4.46
C GLU A 146 2.56 -8.90 -3.99
N MET A 147 3.15 -8.16 -4.94
CA MET A 147 4.12 -7.11 -4.66
C MET A 147 3.51 -5.95 -3.88
N MET A 148 2.30 -5.53 -4.24
CA MET A 148 1.62 -4.40 -3.61
C MET A 148 1.15 -4.76 -2.19
N ALA A 149 0.62 -5.97 -1.98
CA ALA A 149 0.23 -6.45 -0.66
C ALA A 149 1.44 -6.58 0.28
N TYR A 150 2.54 -7.15 -0.21
CA TYR A 150 3.82 -7.18 0.49
C TYR A 150 4.27 -5.77 0.89
N ALA A 151 4.27 -4.83 -0.06
CA ALA A 151 4.67 -3.45 0.19
C ALA A 151 3.80 -2.75 1.24
N ALA A 152 2.48 -2.93 1.18
CA ALA A 152 1.56 -2.40 2.18
C ALA A 152 1.83 -2.98 3.58
N ALA A 153 2.16 -4.27 3.69
CA ALA A 153 2.55 -4.89 4.95
C ALA A 153 3.86 -4.31 5.52
N VAL A 154 4.87 -4.09 4.67
CA VAL A 154 6.14 -3.44 5.07
C VAL A 154 5.92 -2.02 5.56
N GLY A 155 5.21 -1.20 4.78
CA GLY A 155 4.89 0.19 5.15
C GLY A 155 4.06 0.28 6.43
N SER A 156 3.11 -0.64 6.59
CA SER A 156 2.29 -0.81 7.79
C SER A 156 3.15 -1.14 9.02
N ALA A 157 4.05 -2.10 8.92
CA ALA A 157 4.94 -2.48 10.01
C ALA A 157 5.86 -1.33 10.42
N ALA A 158 6.35 -0.55 9.46
CA ALA A 158 7.10 0.68 9.73
C ALA A 158 6.27 1.71 10.49
N ALA A 159 5.05 2.00 10.04
CA ALA A 159 4.17 2.98 10.69
C ALA A 159 3.73 2.54 12.09
N ARG A 160 3.56 1.23 12.32
CA ARG A 160 3.24 0.67 13.64
C ARG A 160 4.32 0.94 14.68
N ARG A 161 5.59 0.96 14.28
CA ARG A 161 6.70 1.34 15.18
C ARG A 161 6.59 2.80 15.65
N GLU A 162 5.85 3.63 14.93
CA GLU A 162 5.58 5.04 15.24
C GLU A 162 4.19 5.26 15.87
N GLY A 163 3.49 4.19 16.23
CA GLY A 163 2.21 4.26 16.95
C GLY A 163 0.96 4.26 16.08
N ALA A 164 1.07 4.14 14.76
CA ALA A 164 -0.11 3.96 13.91
C ALA A 164 -0.69 2.53 14.03
N LYS A 165 -2.00 2.35 13.83
CA LYS A 165 -2.62 1.01 13.76
C LYS A 165 -2.15 0.22 12.52
N GLY A 166 -1.90 0.90 11.41
CA GLY A 166 -1.41 0.32 10.17
C GLY A 166 -2.45 -0.51 9.40
N PHE A 167 -1.99 -1.20 8.35
CA PHE A 167 -2.79 -2.19 7.61
C PHE A 167 -2.95 -3.47 8.42
N ILE A 168 -4.19 -3.82 8.75
CA ILE A 168 -4.56 -5.01 9.53
C ILE A 168 -4.93 -6.21 8.67
N GLY A 169 -5.02 -6.02 7.36
CA GLY A 169 -5.39 -7.05 6.39
C GLY A 169 -5.57 -6.50 4.98
N ASN A 170 -6.07 -7.36 4.11
CA ASN A 170 -6.36 -7.08 2.70
C ASN A 170 -7.71 -7.69 2.31
N ALA A 171 -8.08 -7.63 1.03
CA ALA A 171 -9.36 -8.14 0.52
C ALA A 171 -9.31 -9.56 -0.10
N THR A 172 -8.14 -10.18 -0.25
CA THR A 172 -7.97 -11.46 -0.99
C THR A 172 -7.24 -12.51 -0.17
N ASP A 173 -7.64 -13.77 -0.30
CA ASP A 173 -6.96 -14.88 0.42
C ASP A 173 -5.52 -15.09 -0.07
N ALA A 174 -5.25 -14.82 -1.34
CA ALA A 174 -3.94 -15.03 -1.96
C ALA A 174 -2.82 -14.28 -1.23
N THR A 175 -3.07 -13.05 -0.82
CA THR A 175 -2.06 -12.17 -0.20
C THR A 175 -2.31 -11.88 1.29
N ALA A 176 -3.32 -12.54 1.90
CA ALA A 176 -3.67 -12.36 3.32
C ALA A 176 -2.52 -12.68 4.29
N HIS A 177 -1.66 -13.61 3.88
CA HIS A 177 -0.52 -14.08 4.66
C HIS A 177 0.49 -12.96 4.99
N TRP A 178 0.60 -11.92 4.15
CA TRP A 178 1.47 -10.76 4.41
C TRP A 178 1.06 -9.97 5.66
N PHE A 179 -0.21 -10.04 6.03
CA PHE A 179 -0.78 -9.35 7.20
C PHE A 179 -0.97 -10.27 8.41
N GLY A 180 -0.48 -11.52 8.33
CA GLY A 180 -0.67 -12.52 9.38
C GLY A 180 -2.07 -13.15 9.41
N ASN A 181 -2.85 -12.99 8.34
CA ASN A 181 -4.21 -13.52 8.23
C ASN A 181 -4.25 -14.76 7.33
N ARG A 182 -5.26 -15.63 7.55
CA ARG A 182 -5.50 -16.81 6.70
C ARG A 182 -6.41 -16.51 5.51
N HIS A 183 -7.28 -15.51 5.67
CA HIS A 183 -8.28 -15.10 4.70
C HIS A 183 -8.27 -13.59 4.54
N GLY A 184 -8.70 -13.11 3.37
CA GLY A 184 -8.98 -11.71 3.14
C GLY A 184 -10.20 -11.25 3.91
N PHE A 185 -10.25 -9.97 4.24
CA PHE A 185 -11.43 -9.31 4.80
C PHE A 185 -12.35 -8.85 3.68
N GLY A 186 -13.64 -9.18 3.79
CA GLY A 186 -14.66 -8.78 2.85
C GLY A 186 -15.83 -8.09 3.55
N THR A 187 -16.45 -7.13 2.84
CA THR A 187 -17.77 -6.60 3.18
C THR A 187 -18.77 -7.06 2.11
N MET A 188 -20.02 -6.62 2.20
CA MET A 188 -20.93 -6.74 1.07
C MET A 188 -20.59 -5.74 -0.06
N PRO A 189 -20.66 -6.15 -1.35
CA PRO A 189 -20.57 -5.22 -2.47
C PRO A 189 -21.92 -4.58 -2.79
N HIS A 190 -21.92 -3.46 -3.53
CA HIS A 190 -23.15 -2.81 -4.03
C HIS A 190 -24.07 -3.79 -4.77
N ALA A 191 -23.52 -4.80 -5.45
CA ALA A 191 -24.28 -5.82 -6.16
C ALA A 191 -25.24 -6.61 -5.25
N LEU A 192 -24.84 -6.91 -4.00
CA LEU A 192 -25.70 -7.62 -3.06
C LEU A 192 -26.89 -6.75 -2.63
N ILE A 193 -26.67 -5.45 -2.44
CA ILE A 193 -27.73 -4.50 -2.08
C ILE A 193 -28.72 -4.33 -3.22
N GLY A 194 -28.22 -4.21 -4.45
CA GLY A 194 -29.06 -4.19 -5.65
C GLY A 194 -29.87 -5.48 -5.81
N TYR A 195 -29.26 -6.64 -5.56
CA TYR A 195 -29.94 -7.94 -5.59
C TYR A 195 -31.06 -8.02 -4.55
N ALA A 196 -30.78 -7.64 -3.30
CA ALA A 196 -31.74 -7.65 -2.20
C ALA A 196 -32.81 -6.54 -2.31
N ARG A 197 -32.58 -5.52 -3.16
CA ARG A 197 -33.41 -4.33 -3.34
C ARG A 197 -33.66 -3.53 -2.05
N SER A 198 -32.84 -3.75 -1.02
CA SER A 198 -32.93 -3.11 0.29
C SER A 198 -31.61 -3.31 1.05
N THR A 199 -31.08 -2.22 1.61
CA THR A 199 -29.85 -2.24 2.42
C THR A 199 -30.02 -3.09 3.67
N VAL A 200 -31.17 -2.99 4.34
CA VAL A 200 -31.49 -3.83 5.51
C VAL A 200 -31.59 -5.30 5.11
N ARG A 201 -32.27 -5.61 4.00
CA ARG A 201 -32.40 -7.01 3.58
C ARG A 201 -31.05 -7.62 3.17
N ALA A 202 -30.17 -6.84 2.54
CA ALA A 202 -28.81 -7.30 2.24
C ALA A 202 -28.00 -7.59 3.52
N ALA A 203 -28.15 -6.74 4.54
CA ALA A 203 -27.53 -6.96 5.85
C ALA A 203 -28.06 -8.21 6.56
N GLU A 204 -29.37 -8.47 6.49
CA GLU A 204 -29.97 -9.72 6.97
C GLU A 204 -29.40 -10.93 6.24
N MET A 205 -29.43 -10.95 4.90
CA MET A 205 -28.89 -12.05 4.12
C MET A 205 -27.42 -12.34 4.46
N PHE A 206 -26.61 -11.30 4.62
CA PHE A 206 -25.20 -11.44 5.00
C PHE A 206 -25.06 -12.07 6.39
N HIS A 207 -25.76 -11.53 7.40
CA HIS A 207 -25.63 -12.01 8.78
C HIS A 207 -26.25 -13.41 8.98
N GLU A 208 -27.34 -13.73 8.29
CA GLU A 208 -27.92 -15.08 8.25
C GLU A 208 -26.92 -16.11 7.68
N THR A 209 -26.12 -15.71 6.70
CA THR A 209 -25.12 -16.58 6.05
C THR A 209 -23.81 -16.66 6.83
N TYR A 210 -23.38 -15.55 7.44
CA TYR A 210 -22.11 -15.41 8.15
C TYR A 210 -22.34 -14.80 9.55
N PRO A 211 -22.95 -15.54 10.50
CA PRO A 211 -23.37 -14.99 11.79
C PRO A 211 -22.20 -14.59 12.71
N ASP A 212 -21.04 -15.23 12.54
CA ASP A 212 -19.87 -14.98 13.36
C ASP A 212 -19.02 -13.80 12.84
N GLU A 213 -19.19 -13.41 11.57
CA GLU A 213 -18.45 -12.30 10.97
C GLU A 213 -18.97 -10.95 11.47
N PRO A 214 -18.09 -9.94 11.70
CA PRO A 214 -18.52 -8.57 11.92
C PRO A 214 -19.35 -8.05 10.74
N LEU A 215 -20.49 -7.42 11.04
CA LEU A 215 -21.39 -6.94 10.01
C LEU A 215 -20.95 -5.55 9.53
N THR A 216 -20.38 -5.48 8.33
CA THR A 216 -20.08 -4.21 7.65
C THR A 216 -21.02 -3.98 6.49
N VAL A 217 -21.84 -2.93 6.57
CA VAL A 217 -22.89 -2.64 5.60
C VAL A 217 -22.51 -1.44 4.74
N LEU A 218 -22.58 -1.61 3.43
CA LEU A 218 -22.40 -0.53 2.45
C LEU A 218 -23.73 0.23 2.35
N VAL A 219 -23.73 1.57 2.50
CA VAL A 219 -24.99 2.31 2.74
C VAL A 219 -25.32 3.34 1.65
N ASP A 220 -24.48 3.50 0.64
CA ASP A 220 -24.59 4.55 -0.38
C ASP A 220 -25.36 4.12 -1.65
N TYR A 221 -25.78 2.86 -1.76
CA TYR A 221 -26.43 2.32 -2.97
C TYR A 221 -27.67 3.10 -3.42
N PHE A 222 -28.60 3.38 -2.51
CA PHE A 222 -29.82 4.14 -2.79
C PHE A 222 -29.67 5.66 -2.60
N GLY A 223 -28.47 6.10 -2.21
CA GLY A 223 -28.21 7.49 -1.86
C GLY A 223 -28.95 8.00 -0.63
N ARG A 224 -29.25 7.08 0.29
CA ARG A 224 -29.89 7.33 1.57
C ARG A 224 -28.96 6.84 2.68
N GLU A 225 -27.71 7.30 2.66
CA GLU A 225 -26.66 6.78 3.54
C GLU A 225 -27.05 6.83 5.01
N VAL A 226 -27.63 7.94 5.46
CA VAL A 226 -28.03 8.14 6.87
C VAL A 226 -29.24 7.29 7.19
N THR A 227 -30.29 7.39 6.38
CA THR A 227 -31.54 6.66 6.58
C THR A 227 -31.31 5.15 6.58
N ASP A 228 -30.57 4.63 5.61
CA ASP A 228 -30.27 3.19 5.51
C ASP A 228 -29.35 2.73 6.66
N SER A 229 -28.38 3.55 7.08
CA SER A 229 -27.53 3.24 8.25
C SER A 229 -28.36 3.08 9.52
N LEU A 230 -29.28 4.01 9.80
CA LEU A 230 -30.13 3.97 10.98
C LEU A 230 -31.09 2.78 10.95
N ALA A 231 -31.67 2.48 9.79
CA ALA A 231 -32.55 1.32 9.63
C ALA A 231 -31.82 0.00 9.92
N VAL A 232 -30.57 -0.14 9.45
CA VAL A 232 -29.72 -1.30 9.76
C VAL A 232 -29.41 -1.36 11.27
N CYS A 233 -29.06 -0.25 11.90
CA CYS A 233 -28.77 -0.22 13.34
C CYS A 233 -29.99 -0.62 14.18
N GLN A 234 -31.19 -0.13 13.82
CA GLN A 234 -32.45 -0.51 14.46
C GLN A 234 -32.78 -1.99 14.25
N ARG A 235 -32.38 -2.57 13.12
CA ARG A 235 -32.58 -4.00 12.84
C ARG A 235 -31.64 -4.89 13.65
N PHE A 236 -30.41 -4.41 13.94
CA PHE A 236 -29.37 -5.13 14.66
C PHE A 236 -28.86 -4.37 15.90
N PRO A 237 -29.73 -4.07 16.88
CA PRO A 237 -29.39 -3.21 18.01
C PRO A 237 -28.27 -3.80 18.88
N GLU A 238 -28.21 -5.13 19.03
CA GLU A 238 -27.17 -5.82 19.79
C GLU A 238 -25.79 -5.75 19.12
N LEU A 239 -25.73 -5.89 17.79
CA LEU A 239 -24.48 -5.73 17.03
C LEU A 239 -24.01 -4.27 17.06
N ALA A 240 -24.94 -3.32 16.98
CA ALA A 240 -24.65 -1.89 17.14
C ALA A 240 -24.09 -1.58 18.54
N ALA A 241 -24.77 -2.05 19.59
CA ALA A 241 -24.38 -1.80 20.98
C ALA A 241 -23.10 -2.52 21.43
N SER A 242 -22.69 -3.59 20.74
CA SER A 242 -21.43 -4.31 20.96
C SER A 242 -20.27 -3.79 20.11
N GLY A 243 -20.51 -2.89 19.15
CA GLY A 243 -19.49 -2.40 18.22
C GLY A 243 -19.11 -3.39 17.10
N ARG A 244 -19.90 -4.46 16.91
CA ARG A 244 -19.73 -5.44 15.84
C ARG A 244 -20.41 -5.02 14.53
N LEU A 245 -21.24 -3.98 14.54
CA LEU A 245 -21.82 -3.35 13.36
C LEU A 245 -20.95 -2.17 12.88
N SER A 246 -20.72 -2.09 11.58
CA SER A 246 -20.00 -0.99 10.93
C SER A 246 -20.76 -0.53 9.68
N VAL A 247 -20.77 0.78 9.43
CA VAL A 247 -21.30 1.35 8.19
C VAL A 247 -20.14 1.79 7.30
N ARG A 248 -20.18 1.38 6.04
CA ARG A 248 -19.15 1.69 5.05
C ARG A 248 -19.63 2.79 4.12
N LEU A 249 -18.92 3.92 4.14
CA LEU A 249 -19.14 5.04 3.23
C LEU A 249 -18.27 4.86 1.99
N ASP A 250 -18.93 4.68 0.84
CA ASP A 250 -18.31 4.65 -0.49
C ASP A 250 -19.01 5.61 -1.47
N THR A 251 -19.64 6.66 -0.93
CA THR A 251 -20.47 7.62 -1.66
C THR A 251 -19.82 8.07 -2.97
N HIS A 252 -20.60 8.02 -4.05
CA HIS A 252 -20.16 8.37 -5.39
C HIS A 252 -19.61 9.80 -5.47
N GLY A 253 -18.51 10.00 -6.20
CA GLY A 253 -17.80 11.29 -6.29
C GLY A 253 -18.60 12.44 -6.92
N GLY A 254 -19.75 12.16 -7.52
CA GLY A 254 -20.68 13.16 -8.05
C GLY A 254 -21.82 13.55 -7.11
N ARG A 255 -21.90 12.99 -5.90
CA ARG A 255 -22.99 13.23 -4.94
C ARG A 255 -22.46 13.61 -3.57
N PHE A 256 -23.22 14.41 -2.84
CA PHE A 256 -23.06 14.57 -1.41
C PHE A 256 -23.72 13.39 -0.67
N LEU A 257 -23.26 13.13 0.55
CA LEU A 257 -23.95 12.27 1.50
C LEU A 257 -25.37 12.81 1.74
N GLU A 258 -26.33 11.94 1.99
CA GLU A 258 -27.71 12.32 2.36
C GLU A 258 -27.76 13.49 3.37
N GLY A 259 -28.46 14.56 2.98
CA GLY A 259 -28.64 15.77 3.80
C GLY A 259 -27.48 16.76 3.78
N LEU A 260 -26.41 16.50 3.01
CA LEU A 260 -25.34 17.45 2.79
C LEU A 260 -25.47 18.18 1.44
N ASP A 261 -25.03 19.42 1.47
CA ASP A 261 -24.71 20.30 0.35
C ASP A 261 -23.44 21.10 0.75
N PRO A 262 -22.94 22.06 -0.07
CA PRO A 262 -21.80 22.85 0.34
C PRO A 262 -21.97 23.56 1.70
N ALA A 263 -23.12 24.19 1.94
CA ALA A 263 -23.36 24.96 3.16
C ALA A 263 -23.44 24.04 4.41
N ALA A 264 -24.21 22.95 4.30
CA ALA A 264 -24.32 21.95 5.36
C ALA A 264 -22.97 21.26 5.63
N SER A 265 -22.13 21.06 4.60
CA SER A 265 -20.80 20.47 4.77
C SER A 265 -19.86 21.38 5.56
N TYR A 266 -19.85 22.69 5.29
CA TYR A 266 -19.14 23.65 6.14
C TYR A 266 -19.71 23.68 7.56
N GLY A 267 -21.03 23.64 7.70
CA GLY A 267 -21.70 23.62 9.01
C GLY A 267 -21.30 22.41 9.86
N ALA A 268 -21.22 21.22 9.26
CA ALA A 268 -20.75 20.00 9.94
C ALA A 268 -19.31 20.16 10.46
N LEU A 269 -18.42 20.75 9.66
CA LEU A 269 -17.03 20.96 10.08
C LEU A 269 -16.85 22.09 11.08
N GLU A 270 -17.65 23.16 11.03
CA GLU A 270 -17.54 24.24 12.03
C GLU A 270 -17.88 23.71 13.44
N ARG A 271 -18.78 22.72 13.55
CA ARG A 271 -19.13 22.08 14.83
C ARG A 271 -18.00 21.22 15.40
N HIS A 272 -17.28 20.47 14.56
CA HIS A 272 -16.34 19.44 15.03
C HIS A 272 -14.86 19.76 14.80
N ALA A 273 -14.54 20.53 13.77
CA ALA A 273 -13.19 20.87 13.37
C ALA A 273 -13.10 22.29 12.75
N PRO A 274 -13.49 23.36 13.49
CA PRO A 274 -13.49 24.73 12.96
C PRO A 274 -12.10 25.20 12.52
N GLY A 275 -11.03 24.65 13.12
CA GLY A 275 -9.66 24.92 12.69
C GLY A 275 -9.31 24.36 11.30
N ALA A 276 -9.98 23.30 10.85
CA ALA A 276 -9.69 22.64 9.58
C ALA A 276 -10.16 23.47 8.37
N ILE A 277 -11.20 24.29 8.53
CA ILE A 277 -11.74 25.13 7.43
C ILE A 277 -11.03 26.48 7.28
N ARG A 278 -10.23 26.91 8.29
CA ARG A 278 -9.55 28.21 8.30
C ARG A 278 -8.18 28.21 7.63
N ARG A 279 -7.69 27.04 7.20
CA ARG A 279 -6.40 26.88 6.53
C ARG A 279 -6.55 27.06 5.03
N TYR A 280 -5.51 27.60 4.40
CA TYR A 280 -5.41 27.55 2.94
C TYR A 280 -5.37 26.09 2.47
N ARG A 281 -6.09 25.78 1.40
CA ARG A 281 -6.18 24.43 0.83
C ARG A 281 -6.20 24.49 -0.69
N SER A 282 -5.62 23.48 -1.31
CA SER A 282 -5.83 23.22 -2.74
C SER A 282 -7.29 22.82 -3.01
N GLU A 283 -7.75 22.94 -4.26
CA GLU A 283 -9.10 22.51 -4.65
C GLU A 283 -9.37 21.03 -4.33
N THR A 284 -8.34 20.18 -4.47
CA THR A 284 -8.44 18.75 -4.18
C THR A 284 -8.62 18.49 -2.68
N GLU A 285 -7.85 19.17 -1.83
CA GLU A 285 -7.99 19.06 -0.39
C GLU A 285 -9.33 19.63 0.09
N LEU A 286 -9.81 20.71 -0.53
CA LEU A 286 -11.13 21.27 -0.24
C LEU A 286 -12.24 20.26 -0.59
N ARG A 287 -12.11 19.53 -1.71
CA ARG A 287 -13.05 18.46 -2.07
C ARG A 287 -13.03 17.32 -1.04
N HIS A 288 -11.86 16.90 -0.56
CA HIS A 288 -11.76 15.89 0.51
C HIS A 288 -12.35 16.37 1.83
N LEU A 289 -12.36 17.69 2.06
CA LEU A 289 -12.86 18.27 3.29
C LEU A 289 -14.39 18.42 3.29
N VAL A 290 -14.95 19.14 2.31
CA VAL A 290 -16.37 19.55 2.26
C VAL A 290 -17.09 19.13 0.97
N GLY A 291 -16.41 18.44 0.05
CA GLY A 291 -16.96 18.12 -1.26
C GLY A 291 -17.82 16.86 -1.30
N THR A 292 -18.16 16.48 -2.53
CA THR A 292 -18.85 15.24 -2.87
C THR A 292 -18.01 13.99 -2.61
N GLY A 293 -18.67 12.84 -2.59
CA GLY A 293 -18.10 11.55 -2.24
C GLY A 293 -17.82 11.42 -0.74
N VAL A 294 -16.84 10.58 -0.39
CA VAL A 294 -16.45 10.36 1.01
C VAL A 294 -15.53 11.49 1.47
N SER A 295 -16.12 12.56 2.01
CA SER A 295 -15.45 13.74 2.57
C SER A 295 -15.44 13.75 4.09
N ALA A 296 -14.61 14.59 4.71
CA ALA A 296 -14.58 14.75 6.17
C ALA A 296 -15.95 15.20 6.72
N ALA A 297 -16.63 16.10 6.01
CA ALA A 297 -17.98 16.52 6.34
C ALA A 297 -18.99 15.36 6.28
N ALA A 298 -18.91 14.48 5.28
CA ALA A 298 -19.76 13.30 5.17
C ALA A 298 -19.56 12.34 6.35
N ILE A 299 -18.32 12.12 6.77
CA ILE A 299 -17.99 11.26 7.91
C ILE A 299 -18.53 11.84 9.22
N TRP A 300 -18.33 13.15 9.45
CA TRP A 300 -18.89 13.82 10.63
C TRP A 300 -20.41 13.80 10.64
N ARG A 301 -21.06 14.07 9.50
CA ARG A 301 -22.52 14.01 9.40
C ARG A 301 -23.07 12.61 9.70
N MET A 302 -22.39 11.56 9.22
CA MET A 302 -22.75 10.18 9.55
C MET A 302 -22.59 9.91 11.06
N ARG A 303 -21.48 10.35 11.66
CA ARG A 303 -21.25 10.20 13.11
C ARG A 303 -22.33 10.89 13.93
N GLU A 304 -22.67 12.13 13.60
CA GLU A 304 -23.76 12.89 14.25
C GLU A 304 -25.07 12.12 14.19
N ALA A 305 -25.47 11.64 13.00
CA ALA A 305 -26.73 10.92 12.85
C ALA A 305 -26.79 9.63 13.67
N LEU A 306 -25.69 8.87 13.69
CA LEU A 306 -25.59 7.66 14.51
C LEU A 306 -25.65 7.98 16.01
N ASP A 307 -24.97 9.04 16.46
CA ASP A 307 -24.94 9.44 17.87
C ASP A 307 -26.30 9.96 18.34
N GLU A 308 -26.95 10.83 17.56
CA GLU A 308 -28.29 11.35 17.79
C GLU A 308 -29.33 10.22 17.89
N ALA A 309 -29.15 9.14 17.12
CA ALA A 309 -30.01 7.97 17.15
C ALA A 309 -29.65 6.93 18.23
N GLY A 310 -28.63 7.20 19.07
CA GLY A 310 -28.25 6.32 20.17
C GLY A 310 -27.33 5.15 19.79
N PHE A 311 -26.58 5.26 18.69
CA PHE A 311 -25.65 4.24 18.18
C PHE A 311 -24.16 4.67 18.21
N PRO A 312 -23.61 5.15 19.35
CA PRO A 312 -22.26 5.72 19.42
C PRO A 312 -21.14 4.71 19.17
N LYS A 313 -21.42 3.42 19.29
CA LYS A 313 -20.42 2.35 19.09
C LYS A 313 -20.39 1.78 17.67
N VAL A 314 -21.33 2.16 16.81
CA VAL A 314 -21.30 1.74 15.40
C VAL A 314 -20.09 2.37 14.73
N ARG A 315 -19.25 1.54 14.12
CA ARG A 315 -18.00 1.98 13.52
C ARG A 315 -18.22 2.55 12.12
N ILE A 316 -17.38 3.50 11.72
CA ILE A 316 -17.40 4.08 10.38
C ILE A 316 -16.19 3.58 9.59
N ILE A 317 -16.47 2.94 8.47
CA ILE A 317 -15.49 2.48 7.51
C ILE A 317 -15.53 3.41 6.30
N ALA A 318 -14.39 3.97 5.92
CA ALA A 318 -14.28 4.85 4.77
C ALA A 318 -13.56 4.15 3.61
N SER A 319 -14.05 4.31 2.39
CA SER A 319 -13.34 3.91 1.18
C SER A 319 -13.35 5.02 0.12
N SER A 320 -12.93 4.71 -1.11
CA SER A 320 -12.85 5.64 -2.25
C SER A 320 -11.67 6.63 -2.19
N GLY A 321 -10.56 6.27 -2.85
CA GLY A 321 -9.45 7.20 -3.15
C GLY A 321 -8.68 7.71 -1.93
N PHE A 322 -8.54 6.90 -0.88
CA PHE A 322 -7.77 7.26 0.31
C PHE A 322 -6.26 7.08 0.06
N GLY A 323 -5.64 8.10 -0.52
CA GLY A 323 -4.18 8.28 -0.56
C GLY A 323 -3.67 9.16 0.59
N VAL A 324 -2.36 9.47 0.58
CA VAL A 324 -1.68 10.26 1.63
C VAL A 324 -2.35 11.61 1.88
N SER A 325 -2.62 12.37 0.82
CA SER A 325 -3.28 13.69 0.90
C SER A 325 -4.65 13.61 1.60
N LYS A 326 -5.49 12.65 1.21
CA LYS A 326 -6.81 12.47 1.80
C LYS A 326 -6.71 12.06 3.27
N CYS A 327 -5.80 11.15 3.63
CA CYS A 327 -5.56 10.77 5.03
C CYS A 327 -5.18 11.98 5.89
N ARG A 328 -4.28 12.84 5.39
CA ARG A 328 -3.89 14.09 6.07
C ARG A 328 -5.09 15.01 6.30
N VAL A 329 -5.92 15.23 5.28
CA VAL A 329 -7.14 16.05 5.40
C VAL A 329 -8.09 15.47 6.46
N MET A 330 -8.28 14.15 6.47
CA MET A 330 -9.13 13.49 7.47
C MET A 330 -8.60 13.66 8.89
N ARG A 331 -7.28 13.54 9.09
CA ARG A 331 -6.65 13.76 10.40
C ARG A 331 -6.80 15.21 10.86
N GLU A 332 -6.57 16.17 9.99
CA GLU A 332 -6.73 17.60 10.31
C GLU A 332 -8.18 17.94 10.70
N ALA A 333 -9.14 17.33 10.00
CA ALA A 333 -10.56 17.45 10.29
C ALA A 333 -11.02 16.58 11.46
N ARG A 334 -10.12 15.79 12.07
CA ARG A 334 -10.41 14.82 13.14
C ARG A 334 -11.56 13.88 12.78
N ALA A 335 -11.71 13.54 11.50
CA ALA A 335 -12.83 12.75 11.01
C ALA A 335 -12.88 11.40 11.75
N PRO A 336 -14.02 11.02 12.36
CA PRO A 336 -14.14 9.79 13.14
C PRO A 336 -14.20 8.57 12.22
N ILE A 337 -13.02 8.03 11.88
CA ILE A 337 -12.86 6.87 11.00
C ILE A 337 -12.24 5.73 11.80
N ASP A 338 -12.87 4.56 11.79
CA ASP A 338 -12.33 3.36 12.43
C ASP A 338 -11.41 2.59 11.48
N VAL A 339 -11.83 2.44 10.22
CA VAL A 339 -11.12 1.66 9.21
C VAL A 339 -11.17 2.36 7.85
N VAL A 340 -10.06 2.33 7.12
CA VAL A 340 -9.96 2.77 5.73
C VAL A 340 -9.72 1.57 4.81
N GLY A 341 -10.61 1.34 3.86
CA GLY A 341 -10.38 0.41 2.75
C GLY A 341 -9.77 1.14 1.54
N THR A 342 -8.56 0.80 1.14
CA THR A 342 -7.85 1.55 0.10
C THR A 342 -6.83 0.72 -0.68
N GLY A 343 -6.69 1.04 -1.97
CA GLY A 343 -5.60 0.59 -2.83
C GLY A 343 -4.71 1.73 -3.33
N SER A 344 -4.92 2.95 -2.84
CA SER A 344 -4.24 4.17 -3.33
C SER A 344 -2.79 4.31 -2.86
N PHE A 345 -2.21 3.26 -2.28
CA PHE A 345 -0.77 3.18 -2.04
C PHE A 345 -0.02 2.67 -3.28
N ILE A 346 -0.72 2.10 -4.28
CA ILE A 346 -0.13 1.82 -5.60
C ILE A 346 0.50 3.12 -6.15
N PRO A 347 1.71 3.07 -6.73
CA PRO A 347 2.32 4.25 -7.32
C PRO A 347 1.51 4.81 -8.49
N ASP A 348 1.05 6.06 -8.39
CA ASP A 348 0.36 6.76 -9.48
C ASP A 348 1.34 7.21 -10.58
N SER A 349 2.61 7.43 -10.21
CA SER A 349 3.70 7.83 -11.12
C SER A 349 4.75 6.72 -11.20
N TRP A 350 4.65 5.86 -12.22
CA TRP A 350 5.55 4.71 -12.38
C TRP A 350 7.02 5.10 -12.55
N SER A 351 7.32 6.29 -13.07
CA SER A 351 8.70 6.77 -13.21
C SER A 351 9.44 6.89 -11.87
N GLU A 352 8.70 7.02 -10.76
CA GLU A 352 9.25 7.06 -9.40
C GLU A 352 9.68 5.69 -8.88
N THR A 353 9.18 4.62 -9.49
CA THR A 353 9.50 3.24 -9.12
C THR A 353 10.80 2.74 -9.72
N TYR A 354 11.47 3.53 -10.56
CA TYR A 354 12.66 3.09 -11.28
C TYR A 354 13.87 3.04 -10.33
N ALA A 355 14.04 1.87 -9.71
CA ALA A 355 15.27 1.47 -9.04
C ALA A 355 16.44 1.49 -10.03
N THR A 356 17.64 1.69 -9.51
CA THR A 356 18.86 1.73 -10.32
C THR A 356 19.90 0.81 -9.73
N ALA A 357 20.64 0.15 -10.61
CA ALA A 357 21.86 -0.56 -10.26
C ALA A 357 23.03 -0.01 -11.05
N ASP A 358 24.16 0.15 -10.38
CA ASP A 358 25.42 0.53 -11.02
C ASP A 358 26.53 -0.36 -10.45
N ILE A 359 27.38 -0.94 -11.31
CA ILE A 359 28.57 -1.66 -10.84
C ILE A 359 29.58 -0.65 -10.31
N VAL A 360 30.02 -0.86 -9.06
CA VAL A 360 30.95 0.01 -8.33
C VAL A 360 32.33 -0.61 -8.13
N ALA A 361 32.49 -1.91 -8.37
CA ALA A 361 33.77 -2.59 -8.32
C ALA A 361 33.84 -3.79 -9.28
N TYR A 362 35.04 -4.05 -9.82
CA TYR A 362 35.39 -5.22 -10.63
C TYR A 362 36.66 -5.84 -10.03
N ASP A 363 36.62 -7.11 -9.66
CA ASP A 363 37.71 -7.84 -9.01
C ASP A 363 38.33 -7.09 -7.81
N GLY A 364 37.48 -6.44 -7.02
CA GLY A 364 37.87 -5.63 -5.87
C GLY A 364 38.39 -4.22 -6.21
N VAL A 365 38.56 -3.89 -7.49
CA VAL A 365 38.98 -2.56 -7.94
C VAL A 365 37.76 -1.65 -8.12
N ALA A 366 37.72 -0.54 -7.38
CA ALA A 366 36.67 0.46 -7.47
C ALA A 366 36.62 1.09 -8.87
N ARG A 367 35.44 1.03 -9.51
CA ARG A 367 35.19 1.61 -10.84
C ARG A 367 33.68 1.78 -11.02
N VAL A 368 33.24 2.98 -11.36
CA VAL A 368 31.83 3.33 -11.55
C VAL A 368 31.67 4.29 -12.72
N LYS A 369 30.45 4.38 -13.27
CA LYS A 369 30.07 5.34 -14.30
C LYS A 369 30.28 6.79 -13.82
N VAL A 370 30.73 7.67 -14.71
CA VAL A 370 30.87 9.10 -14.42
C VAL A 370 29.56 9.69 -13.90
N GLY A 371 29.64 10.45 -12.81
CA GLY A 371 28.49 11.01 -12.09
C GLY A 371 27.88 10.09 -11.02
N ARG A 372 28.45 8.90 -10.82
CA ARG A 372 28.04 7.92 -9.78
C ARG A 372 29.12 7.68 -8.73
N GLU A 373 30.15 8.52 -8.67
CA GLU A 373 31.29 8.41 -7.77
C GLU A 373 30.86 8.41 -6.30
N PHE A 374 29.73 9.05 -5.98
CA PHE A 374 29.14 9.02 -4.65
C PHE A 374 28.92 7.59 -4.15
N LEU A 375 28.61 6.62 -5.02
CA LEU A 375 28.36 5.21 -4.66
C LEU A 375 29.63 4.45 -4.20
N LEU A 376 30.83 4.98 -4.49
CA LEU A 376 32.10 4.35 -4.07
C LEU A 376 32.34 4.49 -2.57
N HIS A 377 31.70 5.46 -1.92
CA HIS A 377 31.76 5.62 -0.47
C HIS A 377 30.72 4.71 0.19
N LYS A 378 31.14 3.54 0.70
CA LYS A 378 30.28 2.72 1.56
C LYS A 378 29.74 3.59 2.71
N ASN A 379 28.43 3.53 2.96
CA ASN A 379 27.72 4.43 3.88
C ASN A 379 28.33 4.55 5.29
N GLY A 380 29.03 3.53 5.79
CA GLY A 380 29.77 3.59 7.05
C GLY A 380 30.84 4.71 7.09
N ALA A 381 31.39 5.10 5.95
CA ALA A 381 32.30 6.24 5.82
C ALA A 381 31.56 7.58 5.75
N ARG A 382 30.32 7.63 5.24
CA ARG A 382 29.50 8.87 5.18
C ARG A 382 29.00 9.31 6.55
N LYS A 383 28.62 8.37 7.43
CA LYS A 383 28.25 8.68 8.84
C LYS A 383 29.38 9.37 9.62
N LYS A 384 30.65 9.19 9.22
CA LYS A 384 31.80 9.83 9.87
C LYS A 384 32.09 11.25 9.38
N VAL A 385 31.58 11.64 8.21
CA VAL A 385 31.86 12.96 7.62
C VAL A 385 30.83 14.01 8.06
N SER A 386 29.63 13.60 8.49
CA SER A 386 28.61 14.51 9.03
C SER A 386 28.76 14.83 10.53
N ALA A 387 29.82 14.34 11.18
CA ALA A 387 30.08 14.52 12.61
C ALA A 387 31.47 15.10 12.91
N ALA A 388 32.11 15.73 11.92
CA ALA A 388 33.42 16.36 12.02
C ALA A 388 33.34 17.87 11.78
#